data_AF-A0A819IU98-F1
#
_entry.id   AF-A0A819IU98-F1
#
_cell.length_a   1.000
_cell.length_b   1.000
_cell.length_c   1.000
_cell.angle_alpha   90.00
_cell.angle_beta   90.00
_cell.angle_gamma   90.00
#
_symmetry.space_group_name_H-M   'P 1'
#
loop_
_entity.id
_entity.type
_entity.pdbx_description
1 polymer ?
#
loop_
_entity_poly.entity_id
_entity_poly.type
_entity_poly.pdbx_seq_one_letter_code
_entity_poly.pdbx_strand_id
1 'polypeptide(L)'
;MDRGEKFAMLLQHLEKCSESIVYYDEIASIVQQIRQMESIMAPIHFHPNQVFDETKHVIDVIAKKYLEKATDNVHHLVPIKVAADGNCLYNSILLVMNNLMVTADELRVRTIIELMINEAYYENIFSQFIGSVT
;
A
#
# COMPACT_ATOMS: atom_id res chain seq x y z
N MET A 1 10.51 -12.61 -16.39
CA MET A 1 9.63 -11.67 -15.72
C MET A 1 9.72 -11.91 -14.23
N ASP A 2 10.28 -10.95 -13.50
CA ASP A 2 10.37 -11.03 -12.04
C ASP A 2 9.00 -10.83 -11.36
N ARG A 3 8.94 -10.99 -10.04
CA ARG A 3 7.70 -10.86 -9.27
C ARG A 3 7.14 -9.44 -9.29
N GLY A 4 8.01 -8.44 -9.20
CA GLY A 4 7.61 -7.03 -9.21
C GLY A 4 7.00 -6.61 -10.54
N GLU A 5 7.58 -7.06 -11.66
CA GLU A 5 7.06 -6.82 -13.01
C GLU A 5 5.66 -7.41 -13.19
N LYS A 6 5.39 -8.61 -12.64
CA LYS A 6 4.04 -9.20 -12.65
C LYS A 6 3.03 -8.31 -11.94
N PHE A 7 3.38 -7.80 -10.75
CA PHE A 7 2.50 -6.92 -9.99
C PHE A 7 2.29 -5.57 -10.67
N ALA A 8 3.31 -5.00 -11.30
CA ALA A 8 3.17 -3.77 -12.08
C ALA A 8 2.21 -3.95 -13.27
N MET A 9 2.32 -5.08 -14.00
CA MET A 9 1.39 -5.40 -15.09
C MET A 9 -0.05 -5.59 -14.60
N LEU A 10 -0.23 -6.29 -13.47
CA LEU A 10 -1.53 -6.45 -12.84
C LEU A 10 -2.13 -5.11 -12.43
N LEU A 11 -1.33 -4.22 -11.83
CA LEU A 11 -1.78 -2.89 -11.44
C LEU A 11 -2.23 -2.07 -12.66
N GLN A 12 -1.43 -2.03 -13.73
CA GLN A 12 -1.81 -1.34 -14.97
C GLN A 12 -3.11 -1.88 -15.58
N HIS A 13 -3.33 -3.19 -15.48
CA HIS A 13 -4.56 -3.80 -15.97
C HIS A 13 -5.76 -3.39 -15.11
N LEU A 14 -5.62 -3.45 -13.78
CA LEU A 14 -6.65 -2.99 -12.84
C LEU A 14 -6.98 -1.49 -13.03
N GLU A 15 -5.97 -0.65 -13.26
CA GLU A 15 -6.16 0.78 -13.54
C GLU A 15 -7.01 1.00 -14.80
N LYS A 16 -6.70 0.30 -15.90
CA LYS A 16 -7.51 0.36 -17.13
C LYS A 16 -8.95 -0.09 -16.89
N CYS A 17 -9.16 -1.13 -16.10
CA CYS A 17 -10.49 -1.59 -15.73
C CYS A 17 -11.25 -0.54 -14.89
N SER A 18 -10.56 0.20 -14.01
CA SER A 18 -11.22 1.18 -13.13
C SER A 18 -11.84 2.40 -13.84
N GLU A 19 -11.52 2.64 -15.11
CA GLU A 19 -12.03 3.77 -15.89
C GLU A 19 -13.52 3.59 -16.33
N SER A 20 -14.18 2.47 -16.01
CA SER A 20 -15.62 2.28 -16.25
C SER A 20 -16.30 1.38 -15.20
N ILE A 21 -17.56 1.69 -14.87
CA ILE A 21 -18.38 0.96 -13.86
C ILE A 21 -18.64 -0.50 -14.25
N VAL A 22 -18.57 -0.85 -15.53
CA VAL A 22 -18.80 -2.22 -16.05
C VAL A 22 -17.74 -3.22 -15.57
N TYR A 23 -16.63 -2.75 -15.01
CA TYR A 23 -15.44 -3.54 -14.77
C TYR A 23 -15.29 -4.11 -13.35
N TYR A 24 -16.20 -3.83 -12.40
CA TYR A 24 -16.05 -4.37 -11.04
C TYR A 24 -16.03 -5.91 -11.03
N ASP A 25 -16.97 -6.54 -11.73
CA ASP A 25 -17.05 -8.01 -11.84
C ASP A 25 -15.82 -8.60 -12.54
N GLU A 26 -15.27 -7.88 -13.54
CA GLU A 26 -14.05 -8.27 -14.24
C GLU A 26 -12.83 -8.21 -13.31
N ILE A 27 -12.71 -7.11 -12.55
CA ILE A 27 -11.67 -6.94 -11.54
C ILE A 27 -11.80 -8.03 -10.45
N ALA A 28 -13.02 -8.32 -9.99
CA ALA A 28 -13.26 -9.35 -8.99
C ALA A 28 -12.86 -10.75 -9.49
N SER A 29 -13.20 -11.08 -10.74
CA SER A 29 -12.79 -12.34 -11.38
C SER A 29 -11.26 -12.47 -11.44
N ILE A 30 -10.57 -11.40 -11.83
CA ILE A 30 -9.10 -11.38 -11.90
C ILE A 30 -8.47 -11.54 -10.52
N VAL A 31 -9.00 -10.83 -9.51
CA VAL A 31 -8.55 -10.95 -8.13
C VAL A 31 -8.68 -12.39 -7.62
N GLN A 32 -9.80 -13.07 -7.91
CA GLN A 32 -9.98 -14.49 -7.54
C GLN A 32 -8.96 -15.39 -8.23
N GLN A 33 -8.63 -15.14 -9.50
CA GLN A 33 -7.61 -15.90 -10.21
C GLN A 33 -6.21 -15.70 -9.59
N ILE A 34 -5.82 -14.46 -9.29
CA ILE A 34 -4.51 -14.16 -8.68
C ILE A 34 -4.40 -14.79 -7.28
N ARG A 35 -5.48 -14.75 -6.50
CA ARG A 35 -5.53 -15.35 -5.16
C ARG A 35 -5.13 -16.83 -5.17
N GLN A 36 -5.56 -17.57 -6.20
CA GLN A 36 -5.27 -18.99 -6.35
C GLN A 36 -3.81 -19.28 -6.74
N MET A 37 -3.05 -18.26 -7.13
CA MET A 37 -1.64 -18.40 -7.50
C MET A 37 -0.76 -18.32 -6.25
N GLU A 38 -0.56 -19.45 -5.56
CA GLU A 38 0.28 -19.54 -4.35
C GLU A 38 1.71 -18.98 -4.56
N SER A 39 2.26 -19.15 -5.77
CA SER A 39 3.58 -18.62 -6.14
C SER A 39 3.66 -17.08 -6.12
N ILE A 40 2.54 -16.39 -6.26
CA ILE A 40 2.43 -14.93 -6.26
C ILE A 40 2.03 -14.41 -4.88
N MET A 41 1.14 -15.12 -4.19
CA MET A 41 0.54 -14.69 -2.92
C MET A 41 1.31 -15.09 -1.66
N ALA A 42 2.52 -15.64 -1.80
CA ALA A 42 3.40 -15.99 -0.67
C ALA A 42 3.46 -14.88 0.40
N PRO A 43 3.37 -15.21 1.70
CA PRO A 43 3.33 -14.21 2.77
C PRO A 43 4.51 -13.23 2.73
N ILE A 44 4.23 -11.96 2.98
CA ILE A 44 5.25 -10.94 3.20
C ILE A 44 5.46 -10.82 4.70
N HIS A 45 6.67 -11.12 5.18
CA HIS A 45 7.04 -10.89 6.56
C HIS A 45 7.50 -9.45 6.76
N PHE A 46 6.66 -8.64 7.39
CA PHE A 46 6.98 -7.25 7.70
C PHE A 46 7.86 -7.18 8.97
N HIS A 47 9.10 -6.73 8.78
CA HIS A 47 10.02 -6.45 9.88
C HIS A 47 10.42 -4.98 9.80
N PRO A 48 9.79 -4.09 10.59
CA PRO A 48 10.09 -2.67 10.52
C PRO A 48 11.51 -2.41 11.03
N ASN A 49 12.35 -1.90 10.14
CA ASN A 49 13.60 -1.25 10.51
C ASN A 49 13.29 0.13 11.08
N GLN A 50 13.63 0.33 12.36
CA GLN A 50 13.45 1.60 13.06
C GLN A 50 14.73 2.46 13.06
N VAL A 51 15.78 2.01 12.35
CA VAL A 51 17.06 2.72 12.28
C VAL A 51 17.06 3.65 11.06
N PHE A 52 17.22 4.94 11.33
CA PHE A 52 17.47 5.93 10.29
C PHE A 52 18.91 5.77 9.77
N ASP A 53 19.06 5.60 8.46
CA ASP A 53 20.34 5.46 7.78
C ASP A 53 20.56 6.66 6.86
N GLU A 54 21.44 7.58 7.25
CA GLU A 54 21.75 8.81 6.50
C GLU A 54 22.31 8.54 5.09
N THR A 55 22.83 7.34 4.83
CA THR A 55 23.34 6.97 3.50
C THR A 55 22.23 6.56 2.54
N LYS A 56 21.05 6.21 3.05
CA LYS A 56 19.90 5.72 2.28
C LYS A 56 18.68 6.63 2.37
N HIS A 57 18.54 7.35 3.47
CA HIS A 57 17.36 8.13 3.78
C HIS A 57 17.66 9.63 3.69
N VAL A 58 16.73 10.36 3.09
CA VAL A 58 16.77 11.82 3.04
C VAL A 58 15.68 12.35 3.95
N ILE A 59 15.98 13.33 4.78
CA ILE A 59 14.99 13.95 5.68
C ILE A 59 14.01 14.79 4.85
N ASP A 60 12.71 14.62 5.10
CA ASP A 60 11.69 15.54 4.62
C ASP A 60 11.63 16.78 5.52
N VAL A 61 12.33 17.82 5.09
CA VAL A 61 12.42 19.09 5.83
C VAL A 61 11.07 19.81 5.96
N ILE A 62 10.13 19.57 5.05
CA ILE A 62 8.81 20.20 5.08
C ILE A 62 7.93 19.48 6.11
N ALA A 63 7.87 18.15 6.03
CA ALA A 63 7.14 17.34 7.01
C ALA A 63 7.70 17.56 8.42
N LYS A 64 9.03 17.68 8.58
CA LYS A 64 9.66 17.99 9.87
C LYS A 64 9.15 19.30 10.47
N LYS A 65 9.10 20.38 9.67
CA LYS A 65 8.56 21.67 10.11
C LYS A 65 7.09 21.58 10.52
N TYR A 66 6.28 20.80 9.81
CA TYR A 66 4.88 20.60 10.17
C TYR A 66 4.73 19.82 11.47
N LEU A 67 5.51 18.77 11.68
CA LEU A 67 5.52 17.99 12.91
C LEU A 67 5.93 18.85 14.11
N GLU A 68 7.04 19.59 14.00
CA GLU A 68 7.53 20.50 15.03
C GLU A 68 6.51 21.62 15.36
N LYS A 69 5.73 22.06 14.37
CA LYS A 69 4.65 23.03 14.60
C LYS A 69 3.42 22.42 15.26
N ALA A 70 3.14 21.14 15.01
CA ALA A 70 1.94 20.47 15.51
C ALA A 70 2.07 20.08 17.00
N THR A 71 3.28 19.73 17.45
CA THR A 71 3.52 19.32 18.84
C THR A 71 5.02 19.35 19.17
N ASP A 72 5.35 19.62 20.44
CA ASP A 72 6.74 19.55 20.94
C ASP A 72 7.21 18.10 21.17
N ASN A 73 6.30 17.12 21.16
CA ASN A 73 6.62 15.73 21.53
C ASN A 73 7.11 14.86 20.35
N VAL A 74 7.62 15.46 19.28
CA VAL A 74 8.03 14.74 18.05
C VAL A 74 9.47 14.98 17.62
N HIS A 75 10.29 15.61 18.47
CA HIS A 75 11.72 15.84 18.18
C HIS A 75 12.53 14.56 17.95
N HIS A 76 12.05 13.41 18.44
CA HIS A 76 12.66 12.10 18.24
C HIS A 76 12.27 11.44 16.90
N LEU A 77 11.29 11.99 16.18
CA LEU A 77 10.83 11.47 14.90
C LEU A 77 11.62 12.12 13.75
N VAL A 78 12.08 11.29 12.82
CA VAL A 78 12.79 11.73 11.62
C VAL A 78 11.91 11.41 10.41
N PRO A 79 11.15 12.39 9.87
CA PRO A 79 10.35 12.14 8.68
C PRO A 79 11.28 11.93 7.48
N ILE A 80 11.10 10.81 6.80
CA ILE A 80 11.88 10.45 5.61
C ILE A 80 11.12 10.94 4.38
N LYS A 81 11.84 11.48 3.41
CA LYS A 81 11.30 11.90 2.12
C LYS A 81 10.85 10.68 1.32
N VAL A 82 9.63 10.74 0.80
CA VAL A 82 9.00 9.67 0.03
C VAL A 82 8.65 10.17 -1.37
N ALA A 83 8.62 9.27 -2.35
CA ALA A 83 8.16 9.60 -3.69
C ALA A 83 6.69 10.03 -3.69
N ALA A 84 6.38 11.10 -4.43
CA ALA A 84 5.04 11.68 -4.57
C ALA A 84 4.38 11.23 -5.88
N ASP A 85 4.29 9.92 -6.08
CA ASP A 85 3.82 9.25 -7.30
C ASP A 85 2.39 8.68 -7.17
N GLY A 86 1.67 9.01 -6.10
CA GLY A 86 0.38 8.41 -5.76
C GLY A 86 0.48 7.06 -5.03
N ASN A 87 1.68 6.49 -4.87
CA ASN A 87 1.97 5.29 -4.09
C ASN A 87 2.71 5.60 -2.76
N CYS A 88 2.66 6.85 -2.29
CA CYS A 88 3.46 7.33 -1.16
C CYS A 88 3.27 6.50 0.13
N LEU A 89 2.08 5.97 0.41
CA LEU A 89 1.86 5.08 1.54
C LEU A 89 2.72 3.81 1.44
N TYR A 90 2.68 3.13 0.29
CA TYR A 90 3.42 1.89 0.07
C TYR A 90 4.93 2.13 -0.01
N ASN A 91 5.33 3.24 -0.65
CA ASN A 91 6.72 3.68 -0.65
C ASN A 91 7.24 3.96 0.77
N SER A 92 6.41 4.52 1.66
CA SER A 92 6.74 4.72 3.08
C SER A 92 6.94 3.39 3.80
N ILE A 93 6.05 2.42 3.55
CA ILE A 93 6.14 1.07 4.14
C ILE A 93 7.43 0.37 3.70
N LEU A 94 7.83 0.48 2.43
CA LEU A 94 9.07 -0.13 1.93
C LEU A 94 10.32 0.44 2.58
N LEU A 95 10.37 1.77 2.78
CA LEU A 95 11.48 2.42 3.49
C LEU A 95 11.63 1.87 4.91
N VAL A 96 10.51 1.64 5.60
CA VAL A 96 10.51 1.06 6.95
C VAL A 96 10.78 -0.45 6.91
N MET A 97 10.28 -1.19 5.93
CA MET A 97 10.46 -2.66 5.85
C MET A 97 11.89 -3.06 5.47
N ASN A 98 12.64 -2.18 4.77
CA ASN A 98 14.01 -2.41 4.30
C ASN A 98 14.19 -3.77 3.56
N ASN A 99 13.15 -4.21 2.83
CA ASN A 99 13.15 -5.43 2.04
C ASN A 99 13.13 -5.06 0.55
N LEU A 100 14.28 -5.23 -0.10
CA LEU A 100 14.49 -4.86 -1.50
C LEU A 100 13.74 -5.76 -2.50
N MET A 101 13.16 -6.88 -2.05
CA MET A 101 12.48 -7.84 -2.92
C MET A 101 10.99 -7.52 -3.11
N VAL A 102 10.44 -6.57 -2.35
CA VAL A 102 9.02 -6.18 -2.43
C VAL A 102 8.92 -4.79 -3.04
N THR A 103 7.99 -4.61 -3.97
CA THR A 103 7.75 -3.33 -4.63
C THR A 103 6.49 -2.65 -4.08
N ALA A 104 6.37 -1.34 -4.31
CA ALA A 104 5.21 -0.57 -3.87
C ALA A 104 3.94 -1.04 -4.60
N ASP A 105 4.07 -1.35 -5.89
CA ASP A 105 2.98 -1.91 -6.71
C ASP A 105 2.52 -3.27 -6.19
N GLU A 106 3.45 -4.12 -5.73
CA GLU A 106 3.08 -5.38 -5.10
C GLU A 106 2.23 -5.16 -3.84
N LEU A 107 2.65 -4.27 -2.93
CA LEU A 107 1.89 -3.96 -1.73
C LEU A 107 0.50 -3.39 -2.08
N ARG A 108 0.42 -2.54 -3.11
CA ARG A 108 -0.84 -1.97 -3.59
C ARG A 108 -1.78 -3.02 -4.14
N VAL A 109 -1.31 -3.90 -5.03
CA VAL A 109 -2.12 -4.97 -5.60
C VAL A 109 -2.58 -5.94 -4.51
N ARG A 110 -1.70 -6.30 -3.58
CA ARG A 110 -2.09 -7.14 -2.42
C ARG A 110 -3.16 -6.50 -1.56
N THR A 111 -3.10 -5.19 -1.37
CA THR A 111 -4.12 -4.43 -0.65
C THR A 111 -5.46 -4.45 -1.40
N ILE A 112 -5.44 -4.27 -2.72
CA ILE A 112 -6.67 -4.39 -3.55
C ILE A 112 -7.27 -5.79 -3.40
N ILE A 113 -6.44 -6.83 -3.51
CA ILE A 113 -6.88 -8.23 -3.36
C ILE A 113 -7.50 -8.45 -1.97
N GLU A 114 -6.86 -7.99 -0.90
CA GLU A 114 -7.36 -8.11 0.48
C GLU A 114 -8.72 -7.41 0.65
N LEU A 115 -8.83 -6.16 0.17
CA LEU A 115 -10.06 -5.38 0.26
C LEU A 115 -11.23 -6.05 -0.47
N MET A 116 -10.98 -6.59 -1.66
CA MET A 116 -12.02 -7.25 -2.45
C MET A 116 -12.42 -8.63 -1.91
N ILE A 117 -11.47 -9.40 -1.41
CA ILE A 117 -11.78 -10.71 -0.80
C ILE A 117 -12.59 -10.54 0.48
N ASN A 118 -12.30 -9.49 1.25
CA ASN A 118 -12.91 -9.24 2.55
C ASN A 118 -13.92 -8.08 2.51
N GLU A 119 -14.51 -7.80 1.34
CA GLU A 119 -15.45 -6.67 1.13
C GLU A 119 -16.54 -6.64 2.21
N ALA A 120 -17.25 -7.76 2.41
CA ALA A 120 -18.31 -7.86 3.42
C ALA A 120 -17.84 -7.58 4.86
N TYR A 121 -16.58 -7.91 5.19
CA TYR A 121 -16.01 -7.60 6.51
C TYR A 121 -15.81 -6.10 6.67
N TYR A 122 -15.23 -5.44 5.66
CA TYR A 122 -15.00 -4.01 5.67
C TYR A 122 -16.31 -3.19 5.58
N GLU A 123 -17.30 -3.65 4.83
CA GLU A 123 -18.65 -3.07 4.79
C GLU A 123 -19.32 -3.08 6.17
N ASN A 124 -19.20 -4.19 6.89
CA ASN A 124 -19.76 -4.31 8.24
C ASN A 124 -19.05 -3.35 9.21
N ILE A 125 -17.72 -3.27 9.17
CA ILE A 125 -16.95 -2.31 9.97
C ILE A 125 -17.40 -0.88 9.66
N PHE A 126 -17.46 -0.52 8.39
CA PHE A 126 -17.84 0.82 7.96
C PHE A 126 -19.26 1.17 8.45
N SER A 127 -20.21 0.26 8.31
CA SER A 127 -21.59 0.42 8.78
C SER A 127 -21.66 0.67 10.29
N GLN A 128 -20.78 0.06 11.09
CA GLN A 128 -20.71 0.28 12.53
C GLN A 128 -20.15 1.67 12.89
N PHE A 129 -19.22 2.21 12.10
CA PHE A 129 -18.58 3.50 12.36
C PHE A 129 -19.45 4.70 12.01
N ILE A 130 -20.25 4.60 10.93
CA ILE A 130 -20.96 5.76 10.36
C ILE A 130 -22.48 5.67 10.55
N GLY A 131 -22.97 4.53 11.07
CA GLY A 131 -24.39 4.19 11.08
C GLY A 131 -24.84 3.70 9.71
N SER A 132 -25.87 2.84 9.67
CA SER A 132 -26.40 2.33 8.41
C SER A 132 -26.91 3.48 7.54
N VAL A 133 -26.37 3.64 6.33
CA VAL A 133 -26.95 4.51 5.31
C VAL A 133 -28.14 3.76 4.70
N THR A 134 -29.29 3.82 5.37
CA THR A 134 -30.58 3.36 4.84
C THR A 134 -31.22 4.43 3.98
#